data_AF-A0A2C9CWR7-F1
#
_entry.id   AF-A0A2C9CWR7-F1
#
_cell.length_a   1.000
_cell.length_b   1.000
_cell.length_c   1.000
_cell.angle_alpha   90.00
_cell.angle_beta   90.00
_cell.angle_gamma   90.00
#
_symmetry.space_group_name_H-M   'P 1'
#
loop_
_entity.id
_entity.type
_entity.pdbx_description
1 polymer ?
#
loop_
_entity_poly.entity_id
_entity_poly.type
_entity_poly.pdbx_seq_one_letter_code
_entity_poly.pdbx_strand_id
1 'polypeptide(L)'
;MPINPPDSDPKRELARKLADATLSGTIPLIGGHLTAIYSVTHPAKGEQDVKAWQEDITALVNDLEQAVTYISETIVLSEDAAYLGKWISENSSTAFSEIFDYDQIVAQFPNALANEILEAVGELELEGMVVVSKCLGKPFSHLHIKHKLFETFDPIVFDGVSPRQDATVIAEELLNSDKGVSATEVCDAQGWAPRRFNPAVEIVGEFIADGRKSRPMGQEYSIRALFVDAGERAKLRRFVNAVRGNN
;
A
#
# COMPACT_ATOMS: atom_id res chain seq x y z
N MET A 1 48.61 3.70 30.03
CA MET A 1 48.44 2.91 28.80
C MET A 1 47.22 3.42 28.06
N PRO A 2 47.35 3.94 26.84
CA PRO A 2 46.22 4.09 25.92
C PRO A 2 46.14 2.87 24.99
N ILE A 3 44.94 2.35 24.77
CA ILE A 3 44.67 1.20 23.89
C ILE A 3 44.67 1.69 22.44
N ASN A 4 45.50 1.09 21.58
CA ASN A 4 45.47 1.31 20.13
C ASN A 4 44.55 0.27 19.45
N PRO A 5 43.65 0.68 18.53
CA PRO A 5 42.94 -0.27 17.67
C PRO A 5 43.86 -0.81 16.55
N PRO A 6 43.69 -2.08 16.14
CA PRO A 6 44.58 -2.73 15.17
C PRO A 6 44.32 -2.29 13.73
N ASP A 7 45.43 -2.13 13.02
CA ASP A 7 45.58 -1.85 11.60
C ASP A 7 44.91 -2.95 10.75
N SER A 8 43.88 -2.59 9.97
CA SER A 8 43.20 -3.53 9.07
C SER A 8 43.49 -3.20 7.62
N ASP A 9 44.36 -4.02 7.01
CA ASP A 9 44.80 -3.93 5.62
C ASP A 9 43.59 -3.87 4.64
N PRO A 10 43.48 -2.83 3.80
CA PRO A 10 42.33 -2.56 2.94
C PRO A 10 42.00 -3.67 1.94
N LYS A 11 42.96 -4.55 1.61
CA LYS A 11 42.70 -5.69 0.70
C LYS A 11 41.85 -6.79 1.36
N ARG A 12 41.93 -6.93 2.69
CA ARG A 12 41.16 -7.95 3.45
C ARG A 12 39.73 -7.49 3.73
N GLU A 13 39.52 -6.18 3.88
CA GLU A 13 38.18 -5.61 4.08
C GLU A 13 37.35 -5.62 2.79
N LEU A 14 38.00 -5.38 1.64
CA LEU A 14 37.37 -5.49 0.32
C LEU A 14 36.94 -6.93 0.00
N ALA A 15 37.78 -7.93 0.32
CA ALA A 15 37.46 -9.34 0.12
C ALA A 15 36.31 -9.83 1.01
N ARG A 16 36.19 -9.28 2.23
CA ARG A 16 35.06 -9.57 3.13
C ARG A 16 33.75 -8.95 2.61
N LYS A 17 33.78 -7.68 2.18
CA LYS A 17 32.60 -6.99 1.65
C LYS A 17 32.11 -7.58 0.33
N LEU A 18 33.03 -8.08 -0.52
CA LEU A 18 32.65 -8.85 -1.71
C LEU A 18 32.08 -10.22 -1.35
N ALA A 19 32.67 -10.95 -0.39
CA ALA A 19 32.14 -12.25 0.04
C ALA A 19 30.72 -12.13 0.66
N ASP A 20 30.48 -11.11 1.49
CA ASP A 20 29.14 -10.84 2.06
C ASP A 20 28.13 -10.44 0.98
N ALA A 21 28.56 -9.71 -0.06
CA ALA A 21 27.74 -9.35 -1.22
C ALA A 21 27.51 -10.52 -2.20
N THR A 22 28.29 -11.60 -2.11
CA THR A 22 28.14 -12.79 -2.98
C THR A 22 27.36 -13.93 -2.29
N LEU A 23 27.39 -14.01 -0.95
CA LEU A 23 26.63 -14.99 -0.16
C LEU A 23 25.15 -14.63 0.04
N SER A 24 24.78 -13.36 -0.15
CA SER A 24 23.39 -12.87 -0.05
C SER A 24 22.65 -12.90 -1.40
N GLY A 25 23.14 -13.67 -2.37
CA GLY A 25 22.70 -13.65 -3.76
C GLY A 25 21.19 -13.78 -3.98
N THR A 26 20.51 -12.64 -4.17
CA THR A 26 19.38 -12.44 -5.09
C THR A 26 19.21 -10.93 -5.35
N ILE A 27 19.46 -10.55 -6.60
CA ILE A 27 19.18 -9.27 -7.28
C ILE A 27 17.75 -9.40 -7.92
N PRO A 28 16.92 -8.37 -8.31
CA PRO A 28 17.14 -6.92 -8.52
C PRO A 28 15.98 -5.95 -8.07
N LEU A 29 16.16 -4.65 -8.40
CA LEU A 29 15.16 -3.57 -8.62
C LEU A 29 14.54 -2.97 -7.34
N ILE A 30 14.74 -1.70 -6.94
CA ILE A 30 15.07 -0.44 -7.63
C ILE A 30 15.91 0.41 -6.65
N GLY A 31 17.10 0.89 -7.05
CA GLY A 31 17.81 1.97 -6.34
C GLY A 31 19.32 1.79 -6.04
N GLY A 32 19.82 0.56 -5.87
CA GLY A 32 21.17 0.32 -5.33
C GLY A 32 22.37 0.59 -6.26
N HIS A 33 22.16 0.72 -7.57
CA HIS A 33 23.25 0.83 -8.57
C HIS A 33 23.72 2.28 -8.78
N LEU A 34 22.87 3.28 -8.53
CA LEU A 34 23.25 4.69 -8.68
C LEU A 34 24.16 5.16 -7.53
N THR A 35 23.90 4.65 -6.33
CA THR A 35 24.66 4.97 -5.10
C THR A 35 26.11 4.45 -5.16
N ALA A 36 26.33 3.31 -5.81
CA ALA A 36 27.65 2.70 -5.94
C ALA A 36 28.52 3.37 -7.04
N ILE A 37 27.93 3.87 -8.13
CA ILE A 37 28.67 4.55 -9.19
C ILE A 37 28.94 6.02 -8.83
N TYR A 38 28.04 6.66 -8.09
CA TYR A 38 28.20 8.04 -7.65
C TYR A 38 29.32 8.21 -6.61
N SER A 39 29.49 7.22 -5.72
CA SER A 39 30.52 7.22 -4.67
C SER A 39 31.95 6.95 -5.18
N VAL A 40 32.12 6.48 -6.41
CA VAL A 40 33.44 6.13 -6.98
C VAL A 40 34.06 7.29 -7.79
N THR A 41 33.30 8.30 -8.20
CA THR A 41 33.79 9.32 -9.15
C THR A 41 34.06 10.71 -8.57
N HIS A 42 33.74 10.99 -7.30
CA HIS A 42 34.04 12.29 -6.68
C HIS A 42 34.52 12.14 -5.22
N PRO A 43 35.78 12.52 -4.90
CA PRO A 43 36.26 12.55 -3.52
C PRO A 43 35.67 13.76 -2.76
N ALA A 44 35.41 13.54 -1.47
CA ALA A 44 34.75 14.45 -0.54
C ALA A 44 35.30 15.89 -0.54
N LYS A 45 34.39 16.87 -0.42
CA LYS A 45 34.69 18.18 0.17
C LYS A 45 33.76 18.39 1.36
N GLY A 46 34.35 18.74 2.50
CA GLY A 46 33.67 19.34 3.64
C GLY A 46 33.01 18.35 4.61
N GLU A 47 33.46 18.36 5.87
CA GLU A 47 32.70 17.83 7.02
C GLU A 47 31.28 18.43 7.11
N GLN A 48 31.05 19.60 6.49
CA GLN A 48 29.74 20.22 6.31
C GLN A 48 28.84 19.45 5.33
N ASP A 49 29.37 18.90 4.25
CA ASP A 49 28.59 18.12 3.27
C ASP A 49 28.26 16.74 3.83
N VAL A 50 29.14 16.17 4.66
CA VAL A 50 28.84 14.92 5.40
C VAL A 50 27.73 15.16 6.42
N LYS A 51 27.75 16.30 7.11
CA LYS A 51 26.72 16.63 8.10
C LYS A 51 25.39 16.97 7.43
N ALA A 52 25.40 17.73 6.34
CA ALA A 52 24.21 18.00 5.53
C ALA A 52 23.65 16.71 4.93
N TRP A 53 24.51 15.82 4.43
CA TRP A 53 24.11 14.49 3.95
C TRP A 53 23.56 13.60 5.06
N GLN A 54 24.13 13.65 6.26
CA GLN A 54 23.60 12.96 7.44
C GLN A 54 22.25 13.54 7.87
N GLU A 55 22.09 14.87 7.86
CA GLU A 55 20.83 15.55 8.17
C GLU A 55 19.76 15.24 7.11
N ASP A 56 20.11 15.21 5.83
CA ASP A 56 19.24 14.85 4.72
C ASP A 56 18.82 13.39 4.77
N ILE A 57 19.75 12.45 5.02
CA ILE A 57 19.42 11.04 5.23
C ILE A 57 18.59 10.87 6.50
N THR A 58 18.91 11.57 7.59
CA THR A 58 18.14 11.48 8.83
C THR A 58 16.73 12.04 8.62
N ALA A 59 16.57 13.11 7.86
CA ALA A 59 15.26 13.66 7.49
C ALA A 59 14.49 12.65 6.62
N LEU A 60 15.14 12.04 5.63
CA LEU A 60 14.51 11.11 4.70
C LEU A 60 14.17 9.76 5.36
N VAL A 61 15.01 9.29 6.29
CA VAL A 61 14.75 8.12 7.14
C VAL A 61 13.69 8.43 8.17
N ASN A 62 13.68 9.62 8.78
CA ASN A 62 12.61 10.02 9.69
C ASN A 62 11.28 10.26 8.96
N ASP A 63 11.29 10.72 7.72
CA ASP A 63 10.09 10.90 6.90
C ASP A 63 9.57 9.55 6.41
N LEU A 64 10.48 8.61 6.08
CA LEU A 64 10.12 7.22 5.79
C LEU A 64 9.66 6.48 7.03
N GLU A 65 10.32 6.63 8.18
CA GLU A 65 9.86 6.10 9.47
C GLU A 65 8.55 6.75 9.86
N GLN A 66 8.36 8.06 9.68
CA GLN A 66 7.06 8.69 9.94
C GLN A 66 5.99 8.25 8.96
N ALA A 67 6.31 7.99 7.70
CA ALA A 67 5.36 7.43 6.74
C ALA A 67 5.03 5.98 7.10
N VAL A 68 6.02 5.16 7.44
CA VAL A 68 5.87 3.78 7.90
C VAL A 68 5.14 3.72 9.23
N THR A 69 5.44 4.60 10.17
CA THR A 69 4.79 4.78 11.47
C THR A 69 3.39 5.36 11.28
N TYR A 70 3.12 6.27 10.34
CA TYR A 70 1.77 6.73 10.02
C TYR A 70 0.93 5.62 9.39
N ILE A 71 1.53 4.80 8.53
CA ILE A 71 0.94 3.60 7.92
C ILE A 71 0.77 2.47 8.97
N SER A 72 1.69 2.35 9.93
CA SER A 72 1.79 1.26 10.93
C SER A 72 1.12 1.57 12.27
N GLU A 73 0.96 2.84 12.66
CA GLU A 73 0.33 3.25 13.92
C GLU A 73 -1.18 3.08 13.89
N THR A 74 -1.79 2.83 12.73
CA THR A 74 -3.25 2.71 12.63
C THR A 74 -3.77 1.28 12.68
N ILE A 75 -2.96 0.25 12.36
CA ILE A 75 -3.42 -1.14 12.23
C ILE A 75 -2.30 -2.10 12.65
N VAL A 76 -2.45 -2.75 13.82
CA VAL A 76 -1.52 -3.78 14.31
C VAL A 76 -2.06 -5.15 13.91
N LEU A 77 -1.42 -5.79 12.93
CA LEU A 77 -1.77 -7.14 12.45
C LEU A 77 -0.70 -8.15 12.86
N SER A 78 -1.12 -9.38 13.12
CA SER A 78 -0.24 -10.54 13.21
C SER A 78 0.40 -10.88 11.86
N GLU A 79 1.48 -11.67 11.88
CA GLU A 79 2.17 -12.09 10.66
C GLU A 79 1.24 -12.84 9.69
N ASP A 80 0.37 -13.71 10.23
CA ASP A 80 -0.60 -14.47 9.43
C ASP A 80 -1.68 -13.57 8.83
N ALA A 81 -2.19 -12.58 9.58
CA ALA A 81 -3.16 -11.60 9.07
C ALA A 81 -2.54 -10.72 7.98
N ALA A 82 -1.31 -10.25 8.18
CA ALA A 82 -0.57 -9.48 7.19
C ALA A 82 -0.29 -10.30 5.92
N TYR A 83 0.12 -11.57 6.07
CA TYR A 83 0.33 -12.47 4.94
C TYR A 83 -0.96 -12.72 4.17
N LEU A 84 -2.07 -12.98 4.86
CA LEU A 84 -3.38 -13.17 4.22
C LEU A 84 -3.82 -11.92 3.46
N GLY A 85 -3.69 -10.73 4.05
CA GLY A 85 -4.04 -9.47 3.41
C GLY A 85 -3.19 -9.20 2.16
N LYS A 86 -1.87 -9.45 2.23
CA LYS A 86 -0.97 -9.39 1.08
C LYS A 86 -1.39 -10.35 -0.03
N TRP A 87 -1.65 -11.61 0.31
CA TRP A 87 -2.05 -12.65 -0.63
C TRP A 87 -3.36 -12.29 -1.34
N ILE A 88 -4.35 -11.76 -0.62
CA ILE A 88 -5.61 -11.28 -1.20
C ILE A 88 -5.35 -10.14 -2.20
N SER A 89 -4.49 -9.18 -1.86
CA SER A 89 -4.14 -8.07 -2.75
C SER A 89 -3.49 -8.55 -4.06
N GLU A 90 -2.56 -9.51 -3.97
CA GLU A 90 -1.85 -10.11 -5.11
C GLU A 90 -2.76 -10.93 -6.04
N ASN A 91 -3.74 -11.64 -5.45
CA ASN A 91 -4.61 -12.55 -6.20
C ASN A 91 -5.93 -11.91 -6.64
N SER A 92 -6.15 -10.64 -6.28
CA SER A 92 -7.35 -9.92 -6.70
C SER A 92 -7.21 -9.37 -8.11
N SER A 93 -8.15 -9.72 -8.99
CA SER A 93 -8.17 -9.33 -10.40
C SER A 93 -8.90 -8.02 -10.67
N THR A 94 -9.92 -7.71 -9.87
CA THR A 94 -10.75 -6.50 -10.01
C THR A 94 -10.77 -5.63 -8.76
N ALA A 95 -10.31 -6.13 -7.61
CA ALA A 95 -10.48 -5.50 -6.29
C ALA A 95 -11.94 -5.12 -5.95
N PHE A 96 -12.90 -5.79 -6.59
CA PHE A 96 -14.32 -5.53 -6.38
C PHE A 96 -15.16 -6.78 -6.60
N SER A 97 -16.07 -7.04 -5.66
CA SER A 97 -17.05 -8.14 -5.72
C SER A 97 -16.43 -9.54 -5.83
N GLU A 98 -15.13 -9.67 -5.57
CA GLU A 98 -14.45 -10.96 -5.50
C GLU A 98 -14.71 -11.63 -4.17
N ILE A 99 -14.76 -12.96 -4.24
CA ILE A 99 -15.13 -13.83 -3.15
C ILE A 99 -13.98 -14.81 -2.96
N PHE A 100 -13.42 -14.87 -1.76
CA PHE A 100 -12.42 -15.85 -1.36
C PHE A 100 -13.07 -16.84 -0.42
N ASP A 101 -13.16 -18.09 -0.82
CA ASP A 101 -13.80 -19.13 -0.02
C ASP A 101 -12.88 -19.65 1.10
N TYR A 102 -13.48 -20.33 2.07
CA TYR A 102 -12.75 -20.88 3.21
C TYR A 102 -11.64 -21.87 2.79
N ASP A 103 -11.90 -22.70 1.78
CA ASP A 103 -10.97 -23.76 1.39
C ASP A 103 -9.74 -23.17 0.68
N GLN A 104 -9.91 -22.11 -0.11
CA GLN A 104 -8.84 -21.31 -0.73
C GLN A 104 -7.93 -20.66 0.32
N ILE A 105 -8.51 -20.12 1.39
CA ILE A 105 -7.76 -19.47 2.47
C ILE A 105 -6.96 -20.51 3.25
N VAL A 106 -7.60 -21.61 3.65
CA VAL A 106 -6.92 -22.69 4.38
C VAL A 106 -5.76 -23.27 3.55
N ALA A 107 -5.90 -23.36 2.24
CA ALA A 107 -4.83 -23.83 1.36
C ALA A 107 -3.56 -22.94 1.38
N GLN A 108 -3.67 -21.67 1.81
CA GLN A 108 -2.51 -20.78 1.93
C GLN A 108 -1.69 -21.01 3.21
N PHE A 109 -2.26 -21.72 4.19
CA PHE A 109 -1.65 -21.97 5.49
C PHE A 109 -1.54 -23.48 5.76
N PRO A 110 -0.72 -24.23 5.00
CA PRO A 110 -0.67 -25.69 5.10
C PRO A 110 -0.17 -26.20 6.46
N ASN A 111 0.53 -25.36 7.22
CA ASN A 111 1.12 -25.70 8.51
C ASN A 111 0.44 -25.00 9.70
N ALA A 112 -0.52 -24.10 9.47
CA ALA A 112 -1.19 -23.37 10.55
C ALA A 112 -2.35 -24.18 11.13
N LEU A 113 -2.62 -23.97 12.41
CA LEU A 113 -3.81 -24.50 13.06
C LEU A 113 -5.05 -23.75 12.58
N ALA A 114 -6.18 -24.44 12.55
CA ALA A 114 -7.44 -23.83 12.11
C ALA A 114 -7.81 -22.57 12.91
N ASN A 115 -7.47 -22.51 14.20
CA ASN A 115 -7.74 -21.33 15.03
C ASN A 115 -6.85 -20.14 14.65
N GLU A 116 -5.60 -20.35 14.26
CA GLU A 116 -4.67 -19.27 13.86
C GLU A 116 -5.19 -18.59 12.58
N ILE A 117 -5.69 -19.38 11.62
CA ILE A 117 -6.32 -18.87 10.40
C ILE A 117 -7.57 -18.05 10.74
N LEU A 118 -8.38 -18.49 11.70
CA LEU A 118 -9.59 -17.77 12.11
C LEU A 118 -9.28 -16.49 12.90
N GLU A 119 -8.20 -16.48 13.69
CA GLU A 119 -7.70 -15.28 14.36
C GLU A 119 -7.21 -14.26 13.33
N ALA A 120 -6.42 -14.69 12.34
CA ALA A 120 -5.96 -13.84 11.25
C ALA A 120 -7.13 -13.22 10.45
N VAL A 121 -8.14 -14.02 10.12
CA VAL A 121 -9.38 -13.52 9.47
C VAL A 121 -10.13 -12.56 10.40
N GLY A 122 -10.18 -12.84 11.70
CA GLY A 122 -10.80 -12.01 12.71
C GLY A 122 -10.12 -10.65 12.84
N GLU A 123 -8.79 -10.58 12.80
CA GLU A 123 -8.03 -9.33 12.81
C GLU A 123 -8.35 -8.46 11.59
N LEU A 124 -8.36 -9.06 10.39
CA LEU A 124 -8.75 -8.35 9.17
C LEU A 124 -10.20 -7.85 9.22
N GLU A 125 -11.11 -8.61 9.84
CA GLU A 125 -12.51 -8.19 10.03
C GLU A 125 -12.62 -7.05 11.05
N LEU A 126 -11.88 -7.10 12.17
CA LEU A 126 -11.82 -6.04 13.18
C LEU A 126 -11.36 -4.72 12.58
N GLU A 127 -10.39 -4.79 11.67
CA GLU A 127 -9.88 -3.63 10.95
C GLU A 127 -10.77 -3.19 9.78
N GLY A 128 -11.91 -3.86 9.54
CA GLY A 128 -12.84 -3.50 8.48
C GLY A 128 -12.30 -3.73 7.06
N MET A 129 -11.24 -4.53 6.93
CA MET A 129 -10.64 -4.91 5.65
C MET A 129 -11.44 -6.00 4.94
N VAL A 130 -12.13 -6.85 5.71
CA VAL A 130 -13.00 -7.92 5.19
C VAL A 130 -14.32 -7.96 5.96
N VAL A 131 -15.34 -8.57 5.35
CA VAL A 131 -16.58 -8.95 6.02
C VAL A 131 -16.74 -10.47 5.88
N VAL A 132 -16.90 -11.14 7.01
CA VAL A 132 -16.97 -12.61 7.05
C VAL A 132 -18.41 -13.08 6.84
N SER A 133 -18.64 -13.86 5.78
CA SER A 133 -19.95 -14.44 5.50
C SER A 133 -20.12 -15.80 6.19
N LYS A 134 -20.82 -15.81 7.33
CA LYS A 134 -20.97 -17.00 8.19
C LYS A 134 -21.99 -18.01 7.62
N CYS A 135 -21.72 -19.30 7.81
CA CYS A 135 -22.61 -20.38 7.38
C CYS A 135 -22.65 -21.55 8.39
N LEU A 136 -23.60 -22.47 8.24
CA LEU A 136 -23.65 -23.68 9.05
C LEU A 136 -22.65 -24.73 8.56
N GLY A 137 -21.94 -25.39 9.49
CA GLY A 137 -21.05 -26.52 9.19
C GLY A 137 -19.60 -26.18 8.79
N LYS A 138 -19.28 -24.90 8.60
CA LYS A 138 -17.92 -24.36 8.44
C LYS A 138 -17.79 -23.06 9.25
N PRO A 139 -16.57 -22.61 9.62
CA PRO A 139 -16.40 -21.34 10.32
C PRO A 139 -16.97 -20.14 9.54
N PHE A 140 -16.77 -20.12 8.23
CA PHE A 140 -17.39 -19.17 7.30
C PHE A 140 -17.47 -19.77 5.89
N SER A 141 -18.30 -19.17 5.04
CA SER A 141 -18.44 -19.58 3.64
C SER A 141 -17.41 -18.89 2.76
N HIS A 142 -17.32 -17.55 2.88
CA HIS A 142 -16.37 -16.73 2.14
C HIS A 142 -16.14 -15.37 2.81
N LEU A 143 -15.10 -14.67 2.34
CA LEU A 143 -14.81 -13.29 2.69
C LEU A 143 -15.28 -12.34 1.59
N HIS A 144 -15.90 -11.24 2.00
CA HIS A 144 -16.12 -10.08 1.15
C HIS A 144 -15.01 -9.06 1.41
N ILE A 145 -14.18 -8.80 0.41
CA ILE A 145 -13.05 -7.88 0.54
C ILE A 145 -13.52 -6.42 0.45
N LYS A 146 -12.98 -5.56 1.32
CA LYS A 146 -13.24 -4.12 1.32
C LYS A 146 -12.04 -3.35 0.77
N HIS A 147 -12.30 -2.15 0.26
CA HIS A 147 -11.27 -1.28 -0.30
C HIS A 147 -10.16 -0.94 0.71
N LYS A 148 -10.45 -0.93 2.02
CA LYS A 148 -9.46 -0.70 3.09
C LYS A 148 -8.33 -1.74 3.09
N LEU A 149 -8.60 -2.98 2.66
CA LEU A 149 -7.55 -3.98 2.46
C LEU A 149 -6.56 -3.50 1.39
N PHE A 150 -7.07 -3.14 0.23
CA PHE A 150 -6.25 -2.67 -0.90
C PHE A 150 -5.55 -1.36 -0.58
N GLU A 151 -6.18 -0.44 0.14
CA GLU A 151 -5.54 0.78 0.62
C GLU A 151 -4.30 0.50 1.48
N THR A 152 -4.34 -0.57 2.28
CA THR A 152 -3.24 -0.95 3.18
C THR A 152 -2.16 -1.74 2.46
N PHE A 153 -2.54 -2.74 1.64
CA PHE A 153 -1.60 -3.69 1.05
C PHE A 153 -1.13 -3.34 -0.36
N ASP A 154 -1.91 -2.65 -1.19
CA ASP A 154 -1.50 -2.34 -2.57
C ASP A 154 -0.19 -1.50 -2.62
N PRO A 155 0.05 -0.50 -1.76
CA PRO A 155 1.33 0.22 -1.73
C PRO A 155 2.54 -0.66 -1.35
N ILE A 156 2.30 -1.79 -0.69
CA ILE A 156 3.34 -2.74 -0.27
C ILE A 156 3.60 -3.76 -1.39
N VAL A 157 2.54 -4.15 -2.10
CA VAL A 157 2.57 -5.20 -3.13
C VAL A 157 3.00 -4.66 -4.49
N PHE A 158 2.54 -3.47 -4.86
CA PHE A 158 2.72 -2.90 -6.20
C PHE A 158 3.50 -1.58 -6.13
N ASP A 159 4.60 -1.52 -6.87
CA ASP A 159 5.40 -0.30 -6.94
C ASP A 159 4.65 0.83 -7.65
N GLY A 160 4.70 2.03 -7.08
CA GLY A 160 4.04 3.23 -7.61
C GLY A 160 2.50 3.19 -7.59
N VAL A 161 1.88 2.26 -6.86
CA VAL A 161 0.41 2.19 -6.71
C VAL A 161 0.02 2.65 -5.31
N SER A 162 -0.88 3.61 -5.23
CA SER A 162 -1.48 4.01 -3.97
C SER A 162 -2.95 4.33 -4.21
N PRO A 163 -3.89 3.47 -3.75
CA PRO A 163 -5.32 3.73 -3.87
C PRO A 163 -5.74 5.10 -3.33
N ARG A 164 -5.06 5.57 -2.28
CA ARG A 164 -5.34 6.88 -1.67
C ARG A 164 -4.86 8.04 -2.54
N GLN A 165 -3.72 7.91 -3.23
CA GLN A 165 -3.26 8.90 -4.20
C GLN A 165 -4.14 8.89 -5.46
N ASP A 166 -4.48 7.71 -5.97
CA ASP A 166 -5.36 7.54 -7.12
C ASP A 166 -6.76 8.11 -6.84
N ALA A 167 -7.26 7.95 -5.60
CA ALA A 167 -8.51 8.57 -5.16
C ALA A 167 -8.49 10.09 -5.23
N THR A 168 -7.33 10.75 -5.09
CA THR A 168 -7.24 12.21 -5.26
C THR A 168 -7.51 12.64 -6.69
N VAL A 169 -7.07 11.86 -7.68
CA VAL A 169 -7.32 12.14 -9.11
C VAL A 169 -8.82 12.08 -9.38
N ILE A 170 -9.49 11.01 -8.93
CA ILE A 170 -10.94 10.85 -9.07
C ILE A 170 -11.69 11.98 -8.35
N ALA A 171 -11.27 12.32 -7.12
CA ALA A 171 -11.87 13.39 -6.35
C ALA A 171 -11.73 14.75 -7.05
N GLU A 172 -10.60 15.04 -7.69
CA GLU A 172 -10.41 16.28 -8.44
C GLU A 172 -11.25 16.35 -9.69
N GLU A 173 -11.35 15.27 -10.47
CA GLU A 173 -12.26 15.20 -11.61
C GLU A 173 -13.70 15.45 -11.17
N LEU A 174 -14.10 14.86 -10.04
CA LEU A 174 -15.42 15.04 -9.45
C LEU A 174 -15.65 16.47 -8.93
N LEU A 175 -14.60 17.11 -8.41
CA LEU A 175 -14.66 18.53 -8.02
C LEU A 175 -14.72 19.45 -9.25
N ASN A 176 -14.11 19.10 -10.37
CA ASN A 176 -14.10 19.91 -11.58
C ASN A 176 -15.33 19.69 -12.47
N SER A 177 -16.10 18.63 -12.23
CA SER A 177 -17.33 18.33 -12.99
C SER A 177 -18.57 18.99 -12.39
N ASP A 178 -19.40 19.57 -13.25
CA ASP A 178 -20.75 20.05 -12.92
C ASP A 178 -21.82 18.95 -13.02
N LYS A 179 -21.51 17.83 -13.70
CA LYS A 179 -22.47 16.75 -14.01
C LYS A 179 -22.18 15.45 -13.27
N GLY A 180 -21.20 15.45 -12.37
CA GLY A 180 -20.68 14.21 -11.77
C GLY A 180 -19.70 13.50 -12.70
N VAL A 181 -19.29 12.31 -12.31
CA VAL A 181 -18.22 11.55 -12.97
C VAL A 181 -18.68 10.12 -13.24
N SER A 182 -18.33 9.61 -14.42
CA SER A 182 -18.52 8.21 -14.82
C SER A 182 -17.22 7.44 -14.65
N ALA A 183 -17.28 6.27 -13.99
CA ALA A 183 -16.11 5.43 -13.74
C ALA A 183 -15.37 5.02 -15.01
N THR A 184 -16.10 4.67 -16.07
CA THR A 184 -15.52 4.31 -17.37
C THR A 184 -14.74 5.48 -17.97
N GLU A 185 -15.31 6.69 -17.91
CA GLU A 185 -14.67 7.88 -18.48
C GLU A 185 -13.36 8.20 -17.76
N VAL A 186 -13.33 8.10 -16.42
CA VAL A 186 -12.10 8.29 -15.64
C VAL A 186 -11.08 7.20 -15.93
N CYS A 187 -11.49 5.94 -15.91
CA CYS A 187 -10.60 4.82 -16.18
C CYS A 187 -9.94 4.94 -17.54
N ASP A 188 -10.72 5.25 -18.57
CA ASP A 188 -10.24 5.40 -19.94
C ASP A 188 -9.30 6.61 -20.06
N ALA A 189 -9.64 7.74 -19.42
CA ALA A 189 -8.81 8.95 -19.44
C ALA A 189 -7.45 8.74 -18.76
N GLN A 190 -7.41 7.99 -17.66
CA GLN A 190 -6.20 7.71 -16.89
C GLN A 190 -5.44 6.47 -17.40
N GLY A 191 -6.03 5.69 -18.32
CA GLY A 191 -5.46 4.43 -18.79
C GLY A 191 -5.35 3.36 -17.69
N TRP A 192 -6.26 3.38 -16.72
CA TRP A 192 -6.22 2.50 -15.56
C TRP A 192 -7.01 1.21 -15.79
N ALA A 193 -6.47 0.11 -15.27
CA ALA A 193 -7.23 -1.12 -15.14
C ALA A 193 -8.28 -1.00 -14.01
N PRO A 194 -9.43 -1.68 -14.10
CA PRO A 194 -10.45 -1.69 -13.05
C PRO A 194 -9.92 -2.04 -11.67
N ARG A 195 -8.94 -2.96 -11.58
CA ARG A 195 -8.25 -3.35 -10.34
C ARG A 195 -7.63 -2.17 -9.58
N ARG A 196 -7.08 -1.20 -10.29
CA ARG A 196 -6.47 0.00 -9.72
C ARG A 196 -7.54 1.03 -9.37
N PHE A 197 -8.55 1.17 -10.22
CA PHE A 197 -9.61 2.15 -10.03
C PHE A 197 -10.58 1.82 -8.88
N ASN A 198 -10.96 0.55 -8.73
CA ASN A 198 -12.01 0.13 -7.80
C ASN A 198 -11.73 0.47 -6.33
N PRO A 199 -10.51 0.22 -5.78
CA PRO A 199 -10.16 0.70 -4.45
C PRO A 199 -10.28 2.21 -4.31
N ALA A 200 -9.74 2.95 -5.28
CA ALA A 200 -9.71 4.42 -5.27
C ALA A 200 -11.12 5.04 -5.32
N VAL A 201 -12.01 4.50 -6.16
CA VAL A 201 -13.38 5.02 -6.27
C VAL A 201 -14.22 4.70 -5.03
N GLU A 202 -14.01 3.57 -4.36
CA GLU A 202 -14.66 3.31 -3.07
C GLU A 202 -14.21 4.28 -1.98
N ILE A 203 -12.91 4.62 -1.91
CA ILE A 203 -12.40 5.65 -0.97
C ILE A 203 -13.12 6.97 -1.21
N VAL A 204 -13.24 7.43 -2.46
CA VAL A 204 -14.03 8.63 -2.79
C VAL A 204 -15.50 8.43 -2.40
N GLY A 205 -16.04 7.23 -2.65
CA GLY A 205 -17.41 6.83 -2.34
C GLY A 205 -17.77 6.89 -0.85
N GLU A 206 -16.82 6.81 0.07
CA GLU A 206 -17.06 6.97 1.51
C GLU A 206 -17.47 8.40 1.88
N PHE A 207 -16.99 9.40 1.13
CA PHE A 207 -17.36 10.79 1.34
C PHE A 207 -18.75 11.13 0.78
N ILE A 208 -19.30 10.27 -0.08
CA ILE A 208 -20.52 10.51 -0.85
C ILE A 208 -21.68 9.68 -0.31
N ALA A 209 -22.84 10.30 -0.12
CA ALA A 209 -24.06 9.62 0.32
C ALA A 209 -24.54 8.58 -0.70
N ASP A 210 -25.13 7.47 -0.23
CA ASP A 210 -25.57 6.36 -1.11
C ASP A 210 -26.55 6.77 -2.21
N GLY A 211 -27.42 7.76 -1.96
CA GLY A 211 -28.34 8.30 -2.98
C GLY A 211 -27.67 9.05 -4.14
N ARG A 212 -26.36 9.30 -4.06
CA ARG A 212 -25.55 9.99 -5.08
C ARG A 212 -24.49 9.10 -5.72
N LYS A 213 -24.56 7.79 -5.45
CA LYS A 213 -23.67 6.77 -6.02
C LYS A 213 -24.51 5.79 -6.84
N SER A 214 -24.10 5.51 -8.06
CA SER A 214 -24.72 4.47 -8.88
C SER A 214 -23.93 3.16 -8.74
N ARG A 215 -24.60 2.09 -8.29
CA ARG A 215 -24.02 0.74 -8.11
C ARG A 215 -24.92 -0.34 -8.77
N PRO A 216 -25.05 -0.35 -10.10
CA PRO A 216 -25.80 -1.41 -10.77
C PRO A 216 -25.16 -2.78 -10.52
N MET A 217 -25.97 -3.84 -10.46
CA MET A 217 -25.44 -5.20 -10.34
C MET A 217 -24.75 -5.65 -11.64
N GLY A 218 -23.72 -6.50 -11.52
CA GLY A 218 -23.05 -7.15 -12.65
C GLY A 218 -22.13 -6.24 -13.48
N GLN A 219 -21.72 -5.08 -12.93
CA GLN A 219 -20.73 -4.22 -13.56
C GLN A 219 -19.31 -4.54 -13.06
N GLU A 220 -18.33 -4.07 -13.82
CA GLU A 220 -16.90 -4.21 -13.53
C GLU A 220 -16.38 -3.23 -12.46
N TYR A 221 -17.07 -2.09 -12.31
CA TYR A 221 -16.69 -1.04 -11.37
C TYR A 221 -17.44 -1.15 -10.05
N SER A 222 -16.81 -0.79 -8.94
CA SER A 222 -17.49 -0.82 -7.65
C SER A 222 -18.56 0.28 -7.53
N ILE A 223 -18.30 1.44 -8.13
CA ILE A 223 -19.23 2.56 -8.29
C ILE A 223 -19.17 2.98 -9.75
N ARG A 224 -20.33 3.00 -10.42
CA ARG A 224 -20.44 3.38 -11.84
C ARG A 224 -20.32 4.88 -12.05
N ALA A 225 -21.01 5.63 -11.20
CA ALA A 225 -21.13 7.07 -11.34
C ALA A 225 -21.27 7.73 -9.96
N LEU A 226 -20.65 8.91 -9.85
CA LEU A 226 -20.58 9.71 -8.64
C LEU A 226 -21.13 11.11 -8.90
N PHE A 227 -21.93 11.61 -7.98
CA PHE A 227 -22.40 13.00 -7.94
C PHE A 227 -22.08 13.60 -6.57
N VAL A 228 -21.85 14.91 -6.52
CA VAL A 228 -21.44 15.58 -5.28
C VAL A 228 -22.28 16.80 -4.98
N ASP A 229 -22.67 16.95 -3.72
CA ASP A 229 -23.25 18.18 -3.19
C ASP A 229 -22.19 19.15 -2.64
N ALA A 230 -22.60 20.35 -2.23
CA ALA A 230 -21.67 21.36 -1.72
C ALA A 230 -20.91 20.92 -0.45
N GLY A 231 -21.53 20.14 0.44
CA GLY A 231 -20.92 19.66 1.68
C GLY A 231 -19.90 18.55 1.41
N GLU A 232 -20.23 17.63 0.53
CA GLU A 232 -19.32 16.56 0.06
C GLU A 232 -18.12 17.14 -0.68
N ARG A 233 -18.33 18.16 -1.52
CA ARG A 233 -17.23 18.88 -2.18
C ARG A 233 -16.25 19.48 -1.18
N ALA A 234 -16.73 20.04 -0.07
CA ALA A 234 -15.85 20.57 0.98
C ALA A 234 -15.03 19.46 1.66
N LYS A 235 -15.64 18.29 1.91
CA LYS A 235 -14.94 17.12 2.47
C LYS A 235 -13.88 16.57 1.51
N LEU A 236 -14.23 16.40 0.23
CA LEU A 236 -13.30 15.95 -0.81
C LEU A 236 -12.12 16.91 -0.97
N ARG A 237 -12.36 18.22 -0.94
CA ARG A 237 -11.26 19.20 -1.02
C ARG A 237 -10.30 19.09 0.16
N ARG A 238 -10.81 18.87 1.38
CA ARG A 238 -9.96 18.62 2.56
C ARG A 238 -9.17 17.32 2.40
N PHE A 239 -9.81 16.26 1.89
CA PHE A 239 -9.15 15.00 1.61
C PHE A 239 -7.98 15.18 0.61
N VAL A 240 -8.22 15.82 -0.53
CA VAL A 240 -7.18 16.09 -1.55
C VAL A 240 -6.03 16.89 -0.97
N ASN A 241 -6.31 17.95 -0.20
CA ASN A 241 -5.28 18.77 0.43
C ASN A 241 -4.45 17.97 1.45
N ALA A 242 -5.11 17.14 2.27
CA ALA A 242 -4.44 16.33 3.28
C ALA A 242 -3.51 15.30 2.64
N VAL A 243 -3.95 14.59 1.60
CA VAL A 243 -3.13 13.57 0.92
C VAL A 243 -1.92 14.19 0.20
N ARG A 244 -2.05 15.43 -0.27
CA ARG A 244 -0.95 16.16 -0.94
C ARG A 244 -0.01 16.92 -0.01
N GLY A 245 -0.29 16.94 1.29
CA GLY A 245 0.50 17.71 2.26
C GLY A 245 0.35 19.23 2.14
N ASN A 246 -0.72 19.74 1.53
CA ASN A 246 -0.96 21.17 1.30
C ASN A 246 -1.68 21.87 2.48
N ASN A 247 -1.43 21.43 3.72
CA ASN A 247 -2.08 22.00 4.91
C ASN A 247 -1.39 23.27 5.42
#